data_AF-A0A258TLC7-F1
#
_entry.id   AF-A0A258TLC7-F1
#
_cell.length_a   1.000
_cell.length_b   1.000
_cell.length_c   1.000
_cell.angle_alpha   90.00
_cell.angle_beta   90.00
_cell.angle_gamma   90.00
#
_symmetry.space_group_name_H-M   'P 1'
#
loop_
_entity.id
_entity.type
_entity.pdbx_description
1 polymer ?
#
loop_
_entity_poly.entity_id
_entity_poly.type
_entity_poly.pdbx_seq_one_letter_code
_entity_poly.pdbx_strand_id
1 'polypeptide(L)' 'MNVTNPNATETLLAAVDLGSNSFRLEIGRVEHGQIQRVDYLKEAVRQGGDLDEDRNLTQEAIDRG' A
#
# COMPACT_ATOMS: atom_id res chain seq x y z
N MET A 1 -35.64 -10.76 13.85
CA MET A 1 -34.51 -11.70 13.79
C MET A 1 -33.51 -11.14 12.81
N ASN A 2 -32.33 -10.70 13.26
CA ASN A 2 -31.26 -10.30 12.34
C ASN A 2 -30.55 -11.56 11.88
N VAL A 3 -30.78 -11.95 10.64
CA VAL A 3 -29.99 -12.98 9.98
C VAL A 3 -28.63 -12.34 9.67
N THR A 4 -27.62 -12.59 10.49
CA THR A 4 -26.23 -12.27 10.14
C THR A 4 -25.87 -13.18 8.97
N ASN A 5 -25.80 -12.60 7.77
CA ASN A 5 -25.38 -13.32 6.57
C ASN A 5 -23.90 -13.71 6.73
N PRO A 6 -23.55 -14.99 6.87
CA PRO A 6 -22.16 -15.42 7.12
C PRO A 6 -21.26 -15.25 5.89
N ASN A 7 -21.80 -14.76 4.77
CA ASN A 7 -21.13 -14.63 3.48
C ASN A 7 -21.14 -13.21 2.91
N ALA A 8 -21.40 -12.17 3.72
CA ALA A 8 -21.00 -10.82 3.29
C ALA A 8 -19.47 -10.80 3.35
N THR A 9 -18.83 -11.10 2.22
CA THR A 9 -17.38 -11.04 2.09
C THR A 9 -16.97 -9.62 2.45
N GLU A 10 -16.46 -9.45 3.67
CA GLU A 10 -15.97 -8.17 4.15
C GLU A 10 -15.00 -7.64 3.10
N THR A 11 -15.37 -6.53 2.47
CA THR A 11 -14.59 -6.03 1.33
C THR A 11 -13.30 -5.44 1.88
N LEU A 12 -12.19 -6.09 1.56
CA LEU A 12 -10.85 -5.55 1.82
C LEU A 12 -10.43 -4.68 0.64
N LEU A 13 -9.92 -3.51 0.95
CA LEU A 13 -9.30 -2.57 0.03
C LEU A 13 -7.82 -2.48 0.39
N ALA A 14 -6.98 -2.40 -0.64
CA ALA A 14 -5.55 -2.14 -0.48
C ALA A 14 -5.19 -0.84 -1.20
N ALA A 15 -4.37 -0.01 -0.56
CA ALA A 15 -3.76 1.15 -1.17
C ALA A 15 -2.24 1.01 -1.12
N VAL A 16 -1.57 1.21 -2.26
CA VAL A 16 -0.12 1.25 -2.37
C VAL A 16 0.30 2.66 -2.77
N ASP A 17 1.23 3.24 -2.00
CA ASP A 17 1.86 4.52 -2.31
C ASP A 17 3.37 4.31 -2.50
N LEU A 18 3.89 4.74 -3.65
CA LEU A 18 5.30 4.63 -4.00
C LEU A 18 5.92 6.03 -4.01
N GLY A 19 6.76 6.33 -3.02
CA GLY A 19 7.48 7.59 -2.92
C GLY A 19 8.99 7.39 -2.98
N SER A 20 9.71 8.46 -3.33
CA SER A 20 11.18 8.44 -3.47
C SER A 20 11.95 8.03 -2.22
N ASN A 21 11.32 8.07 -1.04
CA ASN A 21 11.96 7.67 0.22
C ASN A 21 11.39 6.36 0.80
N SER A 22 10.15 6.03 0.49
CA SER A 22 9.45 4.90 1.09
C SER A 22 8.29 4.45 0.22
N PHE A 23 8.01 3.15 0.23
CA PHE A 23 6.69 2.67 -0.15
C PHE A 23 5.81 2.47 1.09
N ARG A 24 4.49 2.53 0.88
CA ARG A 24 3.49 2.20 1.91
C ARG A 24 2.43 1.28 1.33
N LEU A 25 2.01 0.31 2.12
CA LEU A 25 0.84 -0.52 1.89
C LEU A 25 -0.12 -0.31 3.05
N GLU A 26 -1.38 -0.01 2.74
CA GLU A 26 -2.45 0.09 3.72
C GLU A 26 -3.60 -0.83 3.31
N ILE A 27 -4.03 -1.69 4.22
CA ILE A 27 -5.20 -2.56 4.04
C ILE A 27 -6.33 -2.02 4.90
N GLY A 28 -7.49 -1.82 4.31
CA GLY A 28 -8.70 -1.36 4.98
C GLY A 28 -9.87 -2.31 4.73
N ARG A 29 -10.75 -2.45 5.70
CA ARG A 29 -12.01 -3.18 5.60
C ARG A 29 -13.15 -2.19 5.47
N VAL A 30 -14.04 -2.41 4.50
CA VAL A 30 -15.26 -1.62 4.36
C VAL A 30 -16.34 -2.18 5.28
N GLU A 31 -16.70 -1.40 6.30
CA GLU A 31 -17.79 -1.69 7.23
C GLU A 31 -18.75 -0.51 7.29
N HIS A 32 -20.05 -0.74 7.06
CA HIS A 32 -21.08 0.30 7.14
C HIS A 32 -20.77 1.55 6.27
N GLY A 33 -20.11 1.35 5.13
CA GLY A 33 -19.71 2.43 4.22
C GLY A 33 -18.47 3.23 4.66
N GLN A 34 -17.79 2.80 5.72
CA GLN A 34 -16.54 3.40 6.20
C GLN A 34 -15.38 2.41 6.05
N ILE A 35 -14.17 2.93 5.86
CA ILE A 35 -12.96 2.11 5.79
C ILE A 35 -12.32 2.09 7.18
N GLN A 36 -12.18 0.90 7.76
CA GLN A 36 -11.40 0.68 8.97
C GLN A 36 -10.05 0.10 8.59
N ARG A 37 -8.95 0.72 9.04
CA ARG A 37 -7.60 0.19 8.79
C ARG A 37 -7.42 -1.15 9.49
N VAL A 38 -6.98 -2.14 8.72
CA VAL A 38 -6.67 -3.50 9.17
C VAL A 38 -5.18 -3.71 9.31
N ASP A 39 -4.41 -3.26 8.32
CA ASP A 39 -2.96 -3.44 8.31
C ASP A 39 -2.25 -2.26 7.65
N TYR A 40 -0.98 -2.09 8.00
CA TYR A 40 -0.14 -1.02 7.50
C TYR A 40 1.32 -1.46 7.49
N LEU A 41 1.95 -1.32 6.32
CA LEU A 41 3.37 -1.50 6.12
C LEU A 41 3.97 -0.22 5.54
N LYS A 42 5.16 0.14 6.03
CA LYS A 42 5.99 1.20 5.45
C LYS A 42 7.43 0.76 5.51
N GLU A 43 8.08 0.76 4.36
CA GLU A 43 9.51 0.46 4.26
C GLU A 43 10.24 1.60 3.55
N ALA A 44 11.50 1.81 3.93
CA ALA A 44 12.33 2.85 3.36
C ALA A 44 13.14 2.30 2.18
N VAL A 45 12.99 2.93 1.02
CA VAL A 45 13.65 2.50 -0.24
C VAL A 45 14.73 3.49 -0.70
N ARG A 46 14.62 4.77 -0.29
CA ARG A 46 15.57 5.87 -0.60
C ARG A 46 15.94 6.02 -2.08
N GLN A 47 15.01 5.70 -2.98
CA GLN A 47 15.15 5.80 -4.43
C GLN A 47 15.45 7.21 -4.95
N GLY A 48 15.10 8.28 -4.22
CA GLY A 48 15.32 9.66 -4.65
C GLY A 48 16.78 10.10 -4.76
N GLY A 49 17.72 9.34 -4.17
CA GLY A 49 19.16 9.57 -4.31
C GLY A 49 19.79 8.86 -5.51
N ASP A 50 19.07 7.90 -6.11
CA ASP A 50 19.64 6.94 -7.05
C ASP A 50 19.05 7.10 -8.45
N LEU A 51 19.01 8.36 -8.91
CA LEU A 51 18.67 8.69 -10.29
C LEU A 51 19.94 8.75 -11.14
N ASP A 52 19.86 8.24 -12.37
CA ASP A 52 20.90 8.45 -13.37
C ASP A 52 20.88 9.87 -13.97
N GLU A 53 21.81 10.15 -14.89
CA GLU A 53 21.94 11.46 -15.54
C GLU A 53 20.67 11.88 -16.32
N ASP A 54 19.90 10.90 -16.80
CA ASP A 54 18.65 11.08 -17.53
C ASP A 54 17.41 11.14 -16.60
N ARG A 55 17.62 11.09 -15.28
CA ARG A 55 16.60 11.11 -14.22
C ARG A 55 15.72 9.86 -14.17
N ASN A 56 16.23 8.72 -14.65
CA ASN A 56 15.60 7.42 -14.43
C ASN A 56 16.12 6.80 -13.13
N LEU A 57 15.31 5.94 -12.52
CA LEU A 57 15.79 5.10 -11.42
C LEU A 57 16.87 4.15 -11.96
N THR A 58 18.00 4.07 -11.26
CA THR A 58 19.00 3.04 -11.57
C THR A 58 18.45 1.65 -11.29
N GLN A 59 19.04 0.61 -11.89
CA GLN A 59 18.64 -0.77 -11.63
C GLN A 59 18.75 -1.14 -10.14
N GLU A 60 19.79 -0.65 -9.46
CA GLU A 60 19.97 -0.86 -8.02
C GLU A 60 18.82 -0.23 -7.19
N ALA A 61 18.35 0.95 -7.59
CA ALA A 61 17.23 1.62 -6.93
C ALA A 61 15.91 0.86 -7.13
N ILE A 62 15.73 0.23 -8.29
CA ILE A 62 14.58 -0.62 -8.62
C ILE A 62 14.63 -1.92 -7.82
N ASP A 63 15.78 -2.59 -7.79
CA ASP A 63 15.96 -3.90 -7.13
C ASP A 63 15.79 -3.81 -5.60
N ARG A 64 16.10 -2.66 -5.01
CA ARG A 64 15.93 -2.36 -3.58
C ARG A 64 14.51 -1.87 -3.22
N GLY A 65 13.63 -1.72 -4.21
CA GLY A 65 12.28 -1.18 -4.03
C GLY A 65 11.48 -1.77 -2.89
#